data_AF-F7UX48-F1
#
_entry.id   AF-F7UX48-F1
#
_cell.length_a   1.000
_cell.length_b   1.000
_cell.length_c   1.000
_cell.angle_alpha   90.00
_cell.angle_beta   90.00
_cell.angle_gamma   90.00
#
_symmetry.space_group_name_H-M   'P 1'
#
loop_
_entity.id
_entity.type
_entity.pdbx_description
1 polymer ?
#
loop_
_entity_poly.entity_id
_entity_poly.type
_entity_poly.pdbx_seq_one_letter_code
_entity_poly.pdbx_strand_id
1 'polypeptide(L)'
;MSERPRRGDVFLAFLDPVIGCEQGGTRPVLIVQNDAGNKRSRTVIVAAITSKPKRGLPTHVPVPAVAGLREKSVVLLEQLKTIDKARLRAYIGHMGQSQMEKVDSALAVSLGIKGARDGFMLLTLCRKCHQAFCDSGDYLVYRSDFRQEEREPCTICNTRTGYDYKVVKR
;
A
#
# COMPACT_ATOMS: atom_id res chain seq x y z
N MET A 1 8.12 -11.94 24.96
CA MET A 1 7.61 -12.70 23.79
C MET A 1 8.20 -12.07 22.54
N SER A 2 9.23 -12.67 21.92
CA SER A 2 9.71 -12.22 20.61
C SER A 2 9.09 -13.12 19.56
N GLU A 3 7.84 -12.80 19.20
CA GLU A 3 7.32 -13.28 17.92
C GLU A 3 8.12 -12.51 16.85
N ARG A 4 8.80 -13.26 15.97
CA ARG A 4 9.64 -12.64 14.94
C ARG A 4 8.72 -11.84 14.01
N PRO A 5 9.04 -10.57 13.69
CA PRO A 5 8.20 -9.78 12.81
C PRO A 5 8.05 -10.47 11.46
N ARG A 6 6.82 -10.49 10.94
CA ARG A 6 6.48 -10.98 9.61
C ARG A 6 5.98 -9.85 8.75
N ARG A 7 6.09 -10.03 7.43
CA ARG A 7 5.53 -9.12 6.45
C ARG A 7 4.02 -8.99 6.67
N GLY A 8 3.53 -7.77 6.72
CA GLY A 8 2.13 -7.48 7.04
C GLY A 8 1.85 -7.26 8.52
N ASP A 9 2.79 -7.55 9.42
CA ASP A 9 2.65 -7.20 10.83
C ASP A 9 2.73 -5.69 11.03
N VAL A 10 1.95 -5.20 11.99
CA VAL A 10 1.92 -3.81 12.44
C VAL A 10 2.49 -3.76 13.85
N PHE A 11 3.49 -2.90 14.04
CA PHE A 11 4.14 -2.68 15.33
C PHE A 11 4.12 -1.20 15.70
N LEU A 12 4.11 -0.90 16.99
CA LEU A 12 4.51 0.42 17.48
C LEU A 12 6.04 0.52 17.42
N ALA A 13 6.59 1.55 16.81
CA ALA A 13 8.04 1.75 16.69
C ALA A 13 8.47 3.18 16.96
N PHE A 14 9.73 3.36 17.38
CA PHE A 14 10.36 4.66 17.60
C PHE A 14 11.26 5.04 16.40
N LEU A 15 10.87 6.08 15.65
CA LEU A 15 11.50 6.44 14.37
C LEU A 15 12.50 7.61 14.44
N ASP A 16 12.63 8.26 15.59
CA ASP A 16 13.55 9.39 15.78
C ASP A 16 15.02 8.93 15.97
N PRO A 17 16.00 9.79 15.65
CA PRO A 17 15.84 11.14 15.09
C PRO A 17 15.44 11.14 13.60
N VAL A 18 14.91 12.27 13.15
CA VAL A 18 14.51 12.53 11.76
C VAL A 18 14.99 13.91 11.31
N ILE A 19 15.21 14.08 10.01
CA ILE A 19 15.54 15.37 9.41
C ILE A 19 14.41 15.80 8.46
N GLY A 20 13.98 17.06 8.54
CA GLY A 20 13.00 17.64 7.63
C GLY A 20 11.64 16.93 7.68
N CYS A 21 11.20 16.38 6.54
CA CYS A 21 9.86 15.82 6.34
C CYS A 21 9.75 14.31 6.59
N GLU A 22 10.84 13.66 7.01
CA GLU A 22 10.82 12.27 7.46
C GLU A 22 9.79 12.05 8.58
N GLN A 23 9.03 10.95 8.51
CA GLN A 23 8.12 10.60 9.61
C GLN A 23 8.88 10.10 10.83
N GLY A 24 8.89 10.93 11.88
CA GLY A 24 9.49 10.64 13.18
C GLY A 24 8.48 10.26 14.28
N GLY A 25 8.93 10.25 15.53
CA GLY A 25 8.12 9.94 16.71
C GLY A 25 7.89 8.45 16.96
N THR A 26 7.20 8.16 18.06
CA THR A 26 6.67 6.81 18.34
C THR A 26 5.33 6.64 17.65
N ARG A 27 5.25 5.74 16.67
CA ARG A 27 4.02 5.53 15.89
C ARG A 27 3.88 4.10 15.36
N PRO A 28 2.68 3.69 14.93
CA PRO A 28 2.52 2.42 14.24
C PRO A 28 3.29 2.40 12.92
N VAL A 29 3.85 1.24 12.59
CA VAL A 29 4.58 0.97 11.35
C VAL A 29 4.19 -0.40 10.82
N LEU A 30 4.12 -0.52 9.50
CA LEU A 30 3.87 -1.78 8.80
C LEU A 30 5.19 -2.42 8.39
N ILE A 31 5.41 -3.69 8.73
CA ILE A 31 6.55 -4.47 8.22
C ILE A 31 6.29 -4.79 6.74
N VAL A 32 7.13 -4.28 5.84
CA VAL A 32 7.03 -4.52 4.38
C VAL A 32 8.12 -5.44 3.84
N GLN A 33 9.19 -5.66 4.61
CA GLN A 33 10.28 -6.58 4.27
C GLN A 33 9.80 -8.04 4.22
N ASN A 34 10.42 -8.84 3.35
CA ASN A 34 10.15 -10.28 3.22
C ASN A 34 10.52 -11.08 4.50
N ASP A 35 9.83 -12.20 4.73
CA ASP A 35 9.99 -13.00 5.96
C ASP A 35 11.34 -13.69 6.10
N ALA A 36 12.01 -14.03 4.99
CA ALA A 36 13.36 -14.58 5.05
C ALA A 36 14.35 -13.56 5.63
N GLY A 37 14.26 -12.31 5.18
CA GLY A 37 14.99 -11.17 5.73
C GLY A 37 14.61 -10.89 7.17
N ASN A 38 13.31 -10.85 7.48
CA ASN A 38 12.85 -10.63 8.85
C ASN A 38 13.30 -11.72 9.82
N LYS A 39 13.47 -12.97 9.36
CA LYS A 39 13.94 -14.08 10.20
C LYS A 39 15.43 -14.00 10.49
N ARG A 40 16.25 -13.57 9.52
CA ARG A 40 17.73 -13.67 9.59
C ARG A 40 18.42 -12.34 9.91
N SER A 41 17.87 -11.21 9.47
CA SER A 41 18.45 -9.89 9.67
C SER A 41 18.19 -9.35 11.08
N ARG A 42 19.06 -8.45 11.57
CA ARG A 42 18.80 -7.63 12.76
C ARG A 42 17.86 -6.45 12.47
N THR A 43 17.72 -6.10 11.20
CA THR A 43 16.89 -4.98 10.73
C THR A 43 15.62 -5.45 10.02
N VAL A 44 14.65 -4.55 9.94
CA VAL A 44 13.42 -4.69 9.17
C VAL A 44 13.17 -3.43 8.36
N ILE A 45 12.51 -3.55 7.21
CA ILE A 45 12.02 -2.41 6.42
C ILE A 45 10.56 -2.19 6.78
N VAL A 46 10.22 -0.95 7.14
CA VAL A 46 8.89 -0.57 7.58
C VAL A 46 8.36 0.64 6.82
N ALA A 47 7.04 0.75 6.70
CA ALA A 47 6.34 1.94 6.25
C ALA A 47 5.63 2.62 7.43
N ALA A 48 5.74 3.94 7.54
CA ALA A 48 5.08 4.70 8.61
C ALA A 48 3.55 4.72 8.44
N ILE A 49 2.82 4.65 9.55
CA ILE A 49 1.36 4.80 9.58
C ILE A 49 1.00 6.10 10.32
N THR A 50 -0.04 6.78 9.84
CA THR A 50 -0.58 8.00 10.47
C THR A 50 -2.10 7.92 10.57
N SER A 51 -2.69 8.42 11.66
CA SER A 51 -4.13 8.67 11.75
C SER A 51 -4.52 10.09 11.33
N LYS A 52 -3.54 11.00 11.18
CA LYS A 52 -3.79 12.35 10.67
C LYS A 52 -4.36 12.28 9.25
N PRO A 53 -5.38 13.10 8.92
CA PRO A 53 -5.89 13.22 7.56
C PRO A 53 -4.77 13.53 6.56
N LYS A 54 -4.80 12.88 5.40
CA LYS A 54 -3.88 13.08 4.29
C LYS A 54 -4.66 13.26 2.99
N ARG A 55 -4.09 14.04 2.07
CA ARG A 55 -4.57 14.08 0.68
C ARG A 55 -4.32 12.71 0.06
N GLY A 56 -5.27 12.19 -0.72
CA GLY A 56 -5.11 10.89 -1.36
C GLY A 56 -3.97 10.90 -2.37
N LEU A 57 -2.85 10.27 -2.04
CA LEU A 57 -1.76 9.98 -2.98
C LEU A 57 -1.81 8.51 -3.41
N PRO A 58 -1.29 8.15 -4.61
CA PRO A 58 -1.18 6.75 -5.03
C PRO A 58 -0.32 5.88 -4.09
N THR A 59 0.53 6.49 -3.27
CA THR A 59 1.36 5.82 -2.24
C THR A 59 0.66 5.71 -0.89
N HIS A 60 -0.60 6.14 -0.77
CA HIS A 60 -1.37 6.10 0.47
C HIS A 60 -2.34 4.93 0.44
N VAL A 61 -2.27 4.07 1.45
CA VAL A 61 -3.21 2.96 1.60
C VAL A 61 -4.05 3.19 2.86
N PRO A 62 -5.35 3.49 2.71
CA PRO A 62 -6.26 3.57 3.84
C PRO A 62 -6.36 2.24 4.58
N VAL A 63 -6.30 2.32 5.90
CA VAL A 63 -6.42 1.20 6.82
C VAL A 63 -7.66 1.43 7.68
N PRO A 64 -8.78 0.76 7.37
CA PRO A 64 -10.06 0.97 8.05
C PRO A 64 -10.13 0.42 9.49
N ALA A 65 -8.98 0.33 10.18
CA ALA A 65 -8.69 -0.41 11.43
C ALA A 65 -8.31 -1.87 11.17
N VAL A 66 -7.01 -2.12 10.96
CA VAL A 66 -6.42 -3.42 11.29
C VAL A 66 -6.74 -3.69 12.77
N ALA A 67 -7.09 -4.93 13.12
CA ALA A 67 -7.32 -5.33 14.50
C ALA A 67 -6.16 -4.83 15.37
N GLY A 68 -6.43 -3.87 16.26
CA GLY A 68 -5.44 -3.23 17.14
C GLY A 68 -5.18 -1.74 16.90
N LEU A 69 -5.51 -1.17 15.74
CA LEU A 69 -5.46 0.29 15.53
C LEU A 69 -6.74 0.93 16.07
N ARG A 70 -6.59 1.95 16.95
CA ARG A 70 -7.71 2.65 17.58
C ARG A 70 -8.48 3.57 16.64
N GLU A 71 -7.85 4.01 15.55
CA GLU A 71 -8.37 5.03 14.64
C GLU A 71 -8.16 4.59 13.18
N LYS A 72 -9.04 5.09 12.29
CA LYS A 72 -8.82 5.01 10.84
C LYS A 72 -7.48 5.65 10.52
N SER A 73 -6.64 4.90 9.81
CA SER A 73 -5.24 5.28 9.59
C SER A 73 -4.87 5.12 8.11
N VAL A 74 -3.69 5.61 7.74
CA VAL A 74 -3.15 5.52 6.38
C VAL A 74 -1.70 5.06 6.45
N VAL A 75 -1.35 4.04 5.66
CA VAL A 75 0.05 3.66 5.42
C VAL A 75 0.63 4.62 4.39
N LEU A 76 1.80 5.19 4.69
CA LEU A 76 2.52 6.13 3.83
C LEU A 76 3.69 5.40 3.16
N LEU A 77 3.49 4.89 1.95
CA LEU A 77 4.50 4.08 1.26
C LEU A 77 5.68 4.91 0.75
N GLU A 78 5.56 6.24 0.73
CA GLU A 78 6.66 7.17 0.49
C GLU A 78 7.54 7.41 1.74
N GLN A 79 7.13 6.90 2.91
CA GLN A 79 7.82 7.08 4.20
C GLN A 79 8.36 5.74 4.72
N LEU A 80 9.22 5.12 3.92
CA LEU A 80 9.91 3.88 4.26
C LEU A 80 11.14 4.15 5.13
N LYS A 81 11.42 3.24 6.07
CA LYS A 81 12.65 3.26 6.86
C LYS A 81 13.14 1.84 7.12
N THR A 82 14.45 1.64 6.98
CA THR A 82 15.09 0.44 7.54
C THR A 82 15.44 0.74 8.99
N ILE A 83 14.93 -0.08 9.91
CA ILE A 83 15.13 0.10 11.35
C ILE A 83 15.68 -1.17 11.98
N ASP A 84 16.47 -1.02 13.04
CA ASP A 84 16.83 -2.15 13.90
C ASP A 84 15.58 -2.68 14.62
N LYS A 85 15.47 -3.99 14.80
CA LYS A 85 14.36 -4.62 15.51
C LYS A 85 14.21 -4.12 16.95
N ALA A 86 15.28 -3.62 17.58
CA ALA A 86 15.23 -2.98 18.89
C ALA A 86 14.35 -1.71 18.92
N ARG A 87 14.05 -1.11 17.75
CA ARG A 87 13.12 0.02 17.63
C ARG A 87 11.65 -0.41 17.62
N LEU A 88 11.36 -1.69 17.40
CA LEU A 88 10.01 -2.26 17.52
C LEU A 88 9.67 -2.45 19.00
N ARG A 89 8.49 -1.98 19.41
CA ARG A 89 8.02 -2.04 20.79
C ARG A 89 6.89 -3.06 20.96
N ALA A 90 5.66 -2.63 20.69
CA ALA A 90 4.47 -3.46 20.88
C ALA A 90 3.93 -3.94 19.54
N TYR A 91 3.58 -5.22 19.45
CA TYR A 91 2.80 -5.74 18.34
C TYR A 91 1.37 -5.17 18.43
N ILE A 92 0.82 -4.73 17.30
CA ILE A 92 -0.51 -4.15 17.21
C ILE A 92 -1.47 -5.13 16.52
N GLY A 93 -1.06 -5.71 15.40
CA GLY A 93 -1.92 -6.58 14.60
C GLY A 93 -1.27 -6.99 13.28
N HIS A 94 -2.05 -7.62 12.41
CA HIS A 94 -1.60 -8.09 11.10
C HIS A 94 -2.57 -7.65 10.00
N MET A 95 -2.04 -7.20 8.86
CA MET A 95 -2.85 -6.85 7.70
C MET A 95 -3.31 -8.08 6.92
N GLY A 96 -4.58 -8.09 6.54
CA GLY A 96 -5.11 -9.15 5.68
C GLY A 96 -4.51 -9.11 4.28
N GLN A 97 -4.60 -10.23 3.55
CA GLN A 97 -4.04 -10.37 2.20
C GLN A 97 -4.51 -9.28 1.24
N SER A 98 -5.82 -8.97 1.20
CA SER A 98 -6.38 -7.94 0.31
C SER A 98 -5.84 -6.54 0.59
N GLN A 99 -5.50 -6.23 1.84
CA GLN A 99 -4.84 -4.97 2.21
C GLN A 99 -3.38 -4.98 1.77
N MET A 100 -2.68 -6.11 1.99
CA MET A 100 -1.28 -6.26 1.56
C MET A 100 -1.13 -6.15 0.04
N GLU A 101 -2.11 -6.57 -0.76
CA GLU A 101 -2.09 -6.35 -2.21
C GLU A 101 -2.13 -4.87 -2.61
N LYS A 102 -2.92 -4.06 -1.88
CA LYS A 102 -2.95 -2.60 -2.06
C LYS A 102 -1.62 -1.98 -1.64
N VAL A 103 -1.05 -2.45 -0.53
CA VAL A 103 0.30 -2.06 -0.05
C VAL A 103 1.35 -2.37 -1.10
N ASP A 104 1.35 -3.56 -1.69
CA ASP A 104 2.32 -3.98 -2.71
C ASP A 104 2.24 -3.09 -3.95
N SER A 105 1.01 -2.76 -4.37
CA SER A 105 0.77 -1.89 -5.53
C SER A 105 1.24 -0.45 -5.25
N ALA A 106 0.89 0.10 -4.09
CA ALA A 106 1.32 1.45 -3.67
C ALA A 106 2.84 1.53 -3.43
N LEU A 107 3.45 0.47 -2.90
CA LEU A 107 4.90 0.36 -2.71
C LEU A 107 5.62 0.32 -4.04
N ALA A 108 5.10 -0.41 -5.02
CA ALA A 108 5.63 -0.44 -6.38
C ALA A 108 5.63 0.94 -7.02
N VAL A 109 4.50 1.67 -6.91
CA VAL A 109 4.39 3.08 -7.35
C VAL A 109 5.42 3.96 -6.64
N SER A 110 5.55 3.85 -5.31
CA SER A 110 6.48 4.69 -4.55
C SER A 110 7.94 4.48 -4.92
N LEU A 111 8.32 3.25 -5.30
CA LEU A 111 9.69 2.89 -5.66
C LEU A 111 9.95 2.97 -7.17
N GLY A 112 8.93 3.28 -7.98
CA GLY A 112 9.03 3.24 -9.44
C GLY A 112 9.36 1.86 -9.99
N ILE A 113 9.04 0.81 -9.23
CA ILE A 113 9.27 -0.58 -9.64
C ILE A 113 7.98 -1.16 -10.18
N LYS A 114 8.17 -2.21 -10.98
CA LYS A 114 7.10 -3.09 -11.36
C LYS A 114 6.62 -3.85 -10.07
N GLY A 115 5.31 -3.92 -9.82
CA GLY A 115 4.71 -4.48 -8.60
C GLY A 115 4.46 -5.99 -8.66
N ALA A 116 3.98 -6.62 -7.58
CA ALA A 116 3.65 -8.07 -7.62
C ALA A 116 2.63 -8.47 -8.72
N ARG A 117 1.97 -7.48 -9.32
CA ARG A 117 1.08 -7.59 -10.47
C ARG A 117 1.77 -7.16 -11.77
N ASP A 118 3.02 -7.56 -11.98
CA ASP A 118 3.77 -7.32 -13.22
C ASP A 118 3.32 -8.19 -14.38
N GLY A 119 2.05 -7.97 -14.70
CA GLY A 119 1.52 -8.03 -16.03
C GLY A 119 0.52 -6.89 -16.26
N PHE A 120 0.06 -6.15 -15.24
CA PHE A 120 -1.03 -5.18 -15.41
C PHE A 120 -1.03 -3.98 -14.46
N MET A 121 -1.45 -2.82 -14.96
CA MET A 121 -1.84 -1.65 -14.19
C MET A 121 -3.28 -1.83 -13.67
N LEU A 122 -3.56 -1.58 -12.39
CA LEU A 122 -4.94 -1.53 -11.89
C LEU A 122 -5.45 -0.09 -12.00
N LEU A 123 -6.46 0.15 -12.83
CA LEU A 123 -7.02 1.48 -13.08
C LEU A 123 -8.54 1.47 -12.94
N THR A 124 -9.10 2.46 -12.27
CA THR A 124 -10.54 2.73 -12.30
C THR A 124 -10.87 3.45 -13.60
N LEU A 125 -11.58 2.81 -14.52
CA LEU A 125 -11.89 3.37 -15.83
C LEU A 125 -13.40 3.59 -16.00
N CYS A 126 -13.79 4.81 -16.37
CA CYS A 126 -15.14 5.03 -16.90
C CYS A 126 -15.28 4.38 -18.28
N ARG A 127 -16.53 4.20 -18.76
CA ARG A 127 -16.82 3.58 -20.07
C ARG A 127 -15.99 4.15 -21.23
N LYS A 128 -15.84 5.48 -21.31
CA LYS A 128 -15.07 6.13 -22.40
C LYS A 128 -13.57 5.87 -22.30
N CYS A 129 -13.00 5.99 -21.10
CA CYS A 129 -11.57 5.75 -20.90
C CYS A 129 -11.24 4.26 -21.10
N HIS A 130 -12.09 3.37 -20.60
CA HIS A 130 -11.99 1.93 -20.87
C HIS A 130 -11.94 1.64 -22.38
N GLN A 131 -12.91 2.19 -23.14
CA GLN A 131 -12.95 1.99 -24.58
C GLN A 131 -11.68 2.48 -25.27
N ALA A 132 -11.16 3.66 -24.88
CA ALA A 132 -9.91 4.18 -25.43
C ALA A 132 -8.71 3.23 -25.20
N PHE A 133 -8.62 2.59 -24.03
CA PHE A 133 -7.59 1.57 -23.78
C PHE A 133 -7.80 0.32 -24.66
N CYS A 134 -9.03 -0.16 -24.81
CA CYS A 134 -9.32 -1.30 -25.69
C CYS A 134 -9.03 -1.00 -27.17
N ASP A 135 -9.35 0.20 -27.63
CA ASP A 135 -9.19 0.62 -29.03
C ASP A 135 -7.72 0.87 -29.41
N SER A 136 -6.85 1.19 -28.43
CA SER A 136 -5.44 1.46 -28.67
C SER A 136 -4.67 0.26 -29.24
N GLY A 137 -5.12 -0.97 -28.97
CA GLY A 137 -4.41 -2.20 -29.37
C GLY A 137 -3.14 -2.51 -28.58
N ASP A 138 -2.61 -1.55 -27.81
CA ASP A 138 -1.40 -1.67 -26.99
C ASP A 138 -1.64 -2.41 -25.66
N TYR A 139 -2.90 -2.56 -25.25
CA TYR A 139 -3.28 -3.08 -23.95
C TYR A 139 -4.36 -4.16 -24.02
N LEU A 140 -4.31 -5.09 -23.06
CA LEU A 140 -5.40 -6.00 -22.73
C LEU A 140 -6.07 -5.50 -21.44
N VAL A 141 -7.38 -5.28 -21.48
CA VAL A 141 -8.13 -4.69 -20.37
C VAL A 141 -9.12 -5.71 -19.83
N TYR A 142 -8.96 -6.09 -18.57
CA TYR A 142 -9.82 -7.07 -17.90
C TYR A 142 -10.50 -6.45 -16.71
N ARG A 143 -11.75 -6.83 -16.47
CA ARG A 143 -12.41 -6.43 -15.24
C ARG A 143 -11.68 -7.01 -14.03
N SER A 144 -11.35 -6.18 -13.04
CA SER A 144 -10.62 -6.64 -11.86
C SER A 144 -11.52 -7.37 -10.86
N ASP A 145 -12.74 -6.89 -10.67
CA ASP A 145 -13.82 -7.52 -9.93
C ASP A 145 -15.16 -7.32 -10.67
N PHE A 146 -15.80 -8.42 -11.04
CA PHE A 146 -17.10 -8.42 -11.70
C PHE A 146 -18.26 -8.15 -10.72
N ARG A 147 -18.02 -8.28 -9.41
CA ARG A 147 -19.01 -8.04 -8.35
C ARG A 147 -18.97 -6.62 -7.80
N GLN A 148 -18.08 -5.76 -8.31
CA GLN A 148 -18.03 -4.37 -7.91
C GLN A 148 -19.33 -3.64 -8.28
N GLU A 149 -20.11 -3.24 -7.27
CA GLU A 149 -21.35 -2.48 -7.42
C GLU A 149 -21.09 -0.96 -7.38
N GLU A 150 -20.21 -0.52 -6.49
CA GLU A 150 -19.88 0.89 -6.31
C GLU A 150 -18.87 1.37 -7.35
N ARG A 151 -19.17 2.51 -7.99
CA ARG A 151 -18.33 3.13 -9.00
C ARG A 151 -17.48 4.24 -8.40
N GLU A 152 -16.18 4.15 -8.60
CA GLU A 152 -15.21 5.13 -8.11
C GLU A 152 -14.84 6.14 -9.21
N PRO A 153 -14.30 7.33 -8.88
CA PRO A 153 -13.82 8.29 -9.86
C PRO A 153 -12.77 7.67 -10.81
N CYS A 154 -12.94 7.91 -12.11
CA CYS A 154 -12.05 7.41 -13.14
C CYS A 154 -10.63 7.97 -12.96
N THR A 155 -9.64 7.10 -12.87
CA THR A 155 -8.22 7.44 -12.70
C THR A 155 -7.69 8.32 -13.84
N ILE A 156 -8.26 8.21 -15.05
CA ILE A 156 -7.75 8.91 -16.24
C ILE A 156 -8.36 10.29 -16.42
N CYS A 157 -9.69 10.41 -16.31
CA CYS A 157 -10.38 11.66 -16.63
C CYS A 157 -10.86 12.42 -15.40
N ASN A 158 -10.87 11.79 -14.22
CA ASN A 158 -11.32 12.32 -12.93
C ASN A 158 -12.68 13.08 -12.92
N THR A 159 -13.50 12.86 -13.94
CA THR A 159 -14.76 13.58 -14.20
C THR A 159 -15.96 12.65 -14.30
N ARG A 160 -15.72 11.36 -14.48
CA ARG A 160 -16.74 10.32 -14.59
C ARG A 160 -16.39 9.23 -13.60
N THR A 161 -17.39 8.48 -13.14
CA THR A 161 -17.15 7.29 -12.34
C THR A 161 -17.02 6.06 -13.22
N GLY A 162 -16.34 5.05 -12.72
CA GLY A 162 -15.96 3.86 -13.44
C GLY A 162 -15.77 2.69 -12.50
N TYR A 163 -15.09 1.68 -13.01
CA TYR A 163 -14.83 0.46 -12.27
C TYR A 163 -13.38 0.05 -12.43
N ASP A 164 -12.94 -0.89 -11.62
CA ASP A 164 -11.53 -1.25 -11.58
C ASP A 164 -11.22 -2.30 -12.65
N TYR A 165 -10.22 -1.99 -13.47
CA TYR A 165 -9.72 -2.84 -14.54
C TYR A 165 -8.24 -3.14 -14.35
N LYS A 166 -7.87 -4.38 -14.69
CA LYS A 166 -6.49 -4.80 -14.91
C LYS A 166 -6.11 -4.50 -16.35
N VAL A 167 -5.20 -3.56 -16.57
CA VAL A 167 -4.71 -3.11 -17.87
C VAL A 167 -3.30 -3.65 -18.09
N VAL A 168 -3.18 -4.72 -18.86
CA VAL A 168 -1.93 -5.37 -19.25
C VAL A 168 -1.38 -4.72 -20.50
N LYS A 169 -0.10 -4.35 -20.54
CA LYS A 169 0.54 -3.97 -21.80
C LYS A 169 0.85 -5.23 -22.61
N ARG A 170 0.51 -5.23 -23.89
CA ARG A 170 0.87 -6.34 -24.81
C ARG A 170 2.37 -6.46 -25.00
#